data_AF-A0A7W0RWU5-F1
#
_entry.id   AF-A0A7W0RWU5-F1
#
_cell.length_a   1.000
_cell.length_b   1.000
_cell.length_c   1.000
_cell.angle_alpha   90.00
_cell.angle_beta   90.00
_cell.angle_gamma   90.00
#
_symmetry.space_group_name_H-M   'P 1'
#
loop_
_entity.id
_entity.type
_entity.pdbx_description
1 polymer ?
#
loop_
_entity_poly.entity_id
_entity_poly.type
_entity_poly.pdbx_seq_one_letter_code
_entity_poly.pdbx_strand_id
1 'polypeptide(L)'
;MDLVRTTNRAMIAFDLALGASALAAPRRTLAVLGHEPPSPDAEHLFRRCGPIWLTYAAAHAVAAVRGRPEDWWAVAWLRSTEIATDVVWSRSPAISRPGAKAGLWLAGAFNLALALGAGAVARRG
;
A
#
# COMPACT_ATOMS: atom_id res chain seq x y z
N MET A 1 2.12 10.31 -18.17
CA MET A 1 3.08 9.22 -17.90
C MET A 1 4.03 9.62 -16.79
N ASP A 2 4.58 10.83 -16.82
CA ASP A 2 5.48 11.33 -15.76
C ASP A 2 4.85 11.32 -14.37
N LEU A 3 3.57 11.68 -14.25
CA LEU A 3 2.86 11.60 -12.97
C LEU A 3 2.89 10.18 -12.37
N VAL A 4 2.62 9.14 -13.17
CA VAL A 4 2.64 7.74 -12.69
C VAL A 4 4.04 7.34 -12.22
N ARG A 5 5.09 7.78 -12.94
CA ARG A 5 6.49 7.50 -12.58
C ARG A 5 6.90 8.24 -11.30
N THR A 6 6.48 9.49 -11.13
CA THR A 6 6.71 10.26 -9.90
C THR A 6 5.97 9.63 -8.72
N THR A 7 4.69 9.28 -8.90
CA THR A 7 3.90 8.57 -7.89
C THR A 7 4.53 7.23 -7.52
N ASN A 8 5.01 6.45 -8.50
CA ASN A 8 5.73 5.20 -8.26
C ASN A 8 6.93 5.40 -7.34
N ARG A 9 7.72 6.46 -7.53
CA ARG A 9 8.87 6.77 -6.66
C ARG A 9 8.44 7.15 -5.24
N ALA A 10 7.36 7.92 -5.11
CA ALA A 10 6.78 8.22 -3.80
C ALA A 10 6.31 6.95 -3.08
N MET A 11 5.75 5.98 -3.82
CA MET A 11 5.31 4.71 -3.24
C MET A 11 6.44 3.85 -2.71
N ILE A 12 7.65 3.93 -3.27
CA ILE A 12 8.82 3.26 -2.68
C ILE A 12 9.03 3.73 -1.25
N ALA A 13 9.08 5.05 -1.03
CA ALA A 13 9.26 5.62 0.30
C ALA A 13 8.09 5.31 1.23
N PHE A 14 6.85 5.42 0.72
CA PHE A 14 5.65 5.13 1.49
C PHE A 14 5.62 3.68 1.97
N ASP A 15 5.80 2.71 1.08
CA ASP A 15 5.75 1.29 1.42
C ASP A 15 6.93 0.87 2.31
N LEU A 16 8.13 1.43 2.09
CA LEU A 16 9.27 1.19 2.97
C LEU A 16 8.96 1.68 4.40
N ALA A 17 8.45 2.90 4.53
CA ALA A 17 8.11 3.46 5.82
C ALA A 17 6.97 2.68 6.50
N LEU A 18 5.91 2.37 5.75
CA LEU A 18 4.77 1.63 6.26
C LEU A 18 5.18 0.21 6.67
N GLY A 19 5.88 -0.52 5.80
CA GLY A 19 6.38 -1.86 6.05
C GLY A 19 7.33 -1.95 7.23
N ALA A 20 8.31 -1.04 7.32
CA ALA A 20 9.24 -0.99 8.44
C ALA A 20 8.53 -0.62 9.75
N SER A 21 7.61 0.35 9.73
CA SER A 21 6.87 0.75 10.93
C SER A 21 5.93 -0.34 11.43
N ALA A 22 5.32 -1.11 10.52
CA ALA A 22 4.49 -2.25 10.87
C ALA A 22 5.28 -3.34 11.60
N LEU A 23 6.55 -3.52 11.29
CA LEU A 23 7.43 -4.46 11.99
C LEU A 23 7.93 -3.90 13.32
N ALA A 24 8.48 -2.68 13.29
CA ALA A 24 9.19 -2.10 14.43
C ALA A 24 8.26 -1.49 15.50
N ALA A 25 7.11 -0.95 15.09
CA ALA A 25 6.20 -0.22 15.95
C ALA A 25 4.71 -0.44 15.60
N PRO A 26 4.24 -1.70 15.43
CA PRO A 26 2.90 -2.01 14.91
C PRO A 26 1.77 -1.29 15.65
N ARG A 27 1.78 -1.30 16.99
CA ARG A 27 0.75 -0.63 17.80
C ARG A 27 0.71 0.88 17.57
N ARG A 28 1.86 1.54 17.41
CA ARG A 28 1.91 2.99 17.10
C ARG A 28 1.43 3.26 15.69
N THR A 29 1.86 2.44 14.72
CA THR A 29 1.41 2.56 13.33
C THR A 29 -0.11 2.38 13.23
N LEU A 30 -0.68 1.35 13.86
CA LEU A 30 -2.12 1.13 13.93
C LEU A 30 -2.87 2.32 14.54
N ALA A 31 -2.36 2.89 15.64
CA ALA A 31 -2.96 4.08 16.26
C ALA A 31 -2.96 5.30 15.32
N VAL A 32 -1.87 5.52 14.57
CA VAL A 32 -1.79 6.58 13.56
C VAL A 32 -2.81 6.36 12.44
N LEU A 33 -3.00 5.10 12.02
CA LEU A 33 -4.00 4.70 11.03
C LEU A 33 -5.45 4.76 11.57
N GLY A 34 -5.65 5.15 12.82
CA GLY A 34 -6.97 5.32 13.43
C GLY A 34 -7.58 4.04 13.98
N HIS A 35 -6.76 3.02 14.18
CA HIS A 35 -7.15 1.79 14.87
C HIS A 35 -7.12 2.00 16.39
N GLU A 36 -8.12 1.46 17.08
CA GLU A 36 -8.15 1.35 18.54
C GLU A 36 -6.95 0.54 19.06
N PRO A 37 -6.62 0.57 20.36
CA PRO A 37 -5.58 -0.29 20.91
C PRO A 37 -5.77 -1.75 20.48
N PRO A 38 -4.82 -2.34 19.71
CA PRO A 38 -5.01 -3.68 19.16
C PRO A 38 -4.88 -4.73 20.26
N SER A 39 -5.56 -5.86 20.09
CA SER A 39 -5.22 -7.07 20.83
C SER A 39 -3.81 -7.56 20.45
N PRO A 40 -3.15 -8.37 21.29
CA PRO A 40 -1.83 -8.93 20.96
C PRO A 40 -1.81 -9.67 19.61
N ASP A 41 -2.86 -10.43 19.30
CA ASP A 41 -2.97 -11.15 18.03
C ASP A 41 -3.14 -10.21 16.84
N ALA A 42 -3.94 -9.15 16.98
CA ALA A 42 -4.10 -8.15 15.93
C ALA A 42 -2.77 -7.40 15.66
N GLU A 43 -1.99 -7.13 16.70
CA GLU A 43 -0.64 -6.56 16.55
C GLU A 43 0.29 -7.51 15.78
N HIS A 44 0.26 -8.81 16.09
CA HIS A 44 1.06 -9.80 15.38
C HIS A 44 0.63 -9.99 13.92
N LEU A 45 -0.69 -10.02 13.67
CA LEU A 45 -1.25 -10.05 12.31
C LEU A 45 -0.86 -8.81 11.52
N PHE A 46 -0.83 -7.63 12.14
CA PHE A 46 -0.39 -6.40 11.47
C PHE A 46 1.11 -6.43 11.13
N ARG A 47 1.97 -6.99 12.00
CA ARG A 47 3.39 -7.21 11.68
C ARG A 47 3.58 -8.04 10.42
N ARG A 48 2.70 -9.01 10.16
CA ARG A 48 2.72 -9.83 8.92
C ARG A 48 2.50 -9.00 7.66
N CYS A 49 1.81 -7.87 7.73
CA CYS A 49 1.65 -6.95 6.60
C CYS A 49 2.97 -6.23 6.26
N GLY A 50 3.90 -6.10 7.21
CA GLY A 50 5.19 -5.45 7.00
C GLY A 50 5.99 -6.00 5.81
N PRO A 51 6.30 -7.30 5.76
CA PRO A 51 6.98 -7.92 4.62
C PRO A 51 6.22 -7.80 3.28
N ILE A 52 4.88 -7.73 3.31
CA ILE A 52 4.07 -7.52 2.11
C ILE A 52 4.35 -6.13 1.54
N TRP A 53 4.27 -5.08 2.35
CA TRP A 53 4.58 -3.72 1.90
C TRP A 53 6.04 -3.55 1.50
N LEU A 54 6.99 -4.20 2.19
CA LEU A 54 8.39 -4.20 1.75
C LEU A 54 8.59 -4.86 0.36
N THR A 55 7.78 -5.86 0.03
CA THR A 55 7.77 -6.47 -1.31
C THR A 55 7.22 -5.48 -2.36
N TYR A 56 6.22 -4.68 -2.02
CA TYR A 56 5.71 -3.64 -2.91
C TYR A 56 6.77 -2.56 -3.15
N ALA A 57 7.45 -2.10 -2.10
CA ALA A 57 8.56 -1.16 -2.23
C ALA A 57 9.63 -1.68 -3.21
N ALA A 58 10.00 -2.96 -3.08
CA ALA A 58 10.96 -3.60 -3.98
C ALA A 58 10.47 -3.62 -5.42
N ALA A 59 9.21 -4.02 -5.66
CA ALA A 59 8.64 -4.02 -7.01
C ALA A 59 8.60 -2.62 -7.63
N HIS A 60 8.21 -1.60 -6.86
CA HIS A 60 8.24 -0.20 -7.30
C HIS A 60 9.65 0.28 -7.62
N ALA A 61 10.65 -0.11 -6.83
CA ALA A 61 12.05 0.22 -7.08
C ALA A 61 12.58 -0.45 -8.35
N VAL A 62 12.29 -1.74 -8.55
CA VAL A 62 12.64 -2.49 -9.75
C VAL A 62 12.02 -1.82 -10.99
N ALA A 63 10.73 -1.50 -10.96
CA ALA A 63 10.05 -0.82 -12.06
C ALA A 63 10.62 0.59 -12.33
N ALA A 64 11.02 1.33 -11.28
CA ALA A 64 11.64 2.64 -11.41
C ALA A 64 13.03 2.60 -12.04
N VAL A 65 13.84 1.57 -11.72
CA VAL A 65 15.22 1.43 -12.18
C VAL A 65 15.30 0.80 -13.56
N ARG A 66 14.61 -0.33 -13.78
CA ARG A 66 14.68 -1.10 -15.03
C ARG A 66 13.72 -0.62 -16.09
N GLY A 67 12.55 -0.12 -15.68
CA GLY A 67 11.56 0.46 -16.58
C GLY A 67 10.89 -0.51 -17.57
N ARG A 68 11.06 -1.84 -17.44
CA ARG A 68 10.54 -2.81 -18.41
C ARG A 68 9.03 -3.03 -18.25
N PRO A 69 8.30 -3.36 -19.33
CA PRO A 69 6.85 -3.62 -19.29
C PRO A 69 6.42 -4.61 -18.20
N GLU A 70 7.16 -5.70 -17.99
CA GLU A 70 6.84 -6.75 -17.02
C GLU A 70 6.97 -6.24 -15.58
N ASP A 71 7.93 -5.35 -15.32
CA ASP A 71 8.13 -4.75 -14.00
C ASP A 71 6.94 -3.84 -13.65
N TRP A 72 6.43 -3.08 -14.62
CA TRP A 72 5.22 -2.27 -14.46
C TRP A 72 3.94 -3.11 -14.35
N TRP A 73 3.89 -4.26 -15.03
CA TRP A 73 2.78 -5.20 -14.88
C TRP A 73 2.74 -5.84 -13.49
N ALA A 74 3.91 -6.17 -12.94
CA ALA A 74 4.02 -6.64 -11.56
C ALA A 74 3.51 -5.59 -10.56
N VAL A 75 3.90 -4.32 -10.73
CA VAL A 75 3.37 -3.21 -9.90
C VAL A 75 1.85 -3.10 -10.02
N ALA A 76 1.28 -3.20 -11.23
CA ALA A 76 -0.16 -3.15 -11.44
C ALA A 76 -0.89 -4.26 -10.68
N TRP A 77 -0.35 -5.48 -10.73
CA TRP A 77 -0.91 -6.63 -10.01
C TRP A 77 -0.83 -6.46 -8.49
N LEU A 78 0.32 -6.06 -7.96
CA LEU A 78 0.51 -5.85 -6.52
C LEU A 78 -0.40 -4.74 -5.98
N ARG A 79 -0.59 -3.66 -6.73
CA ARG A 79 -1.53 -2.60 -6.32
C ARG A 79 -2.98 -3.03 -6.37
N SER A 80 -3.32 -3.95 -7.27
CA SER A 80 -4.69 -4.46 -7.37
C SER A 80 -5.12 -5.23 -6.12
N THR A 81 -4.19 -5.84 -5.37
CA THR A 81 -4.55 -6.55 -4.14
C THR A 81 -4.94 -5.62 -2.99
N GLU A 82 -4.54 -4.35 -3.03
CA GLU A 82 -4.87 -3.37 -1.99
C GLU A 82 -6.20 -2.65 -2.24
N ILE A 83 -6.74 -2.67 -3.47
CA ILE A 83 -8.03 -2.02 -3.80
C ILE A 83 -9.14 -2.52 -2.88
N ALA A 84 -9.29 -3.83 -2.78
CA ALA A 84 -10.31 -4.46 -1.95
C ALA A 84 -9.91 -4.50 -0.48
N THR A 85 -8.61 -4.65 -0.17
CA THR A 85 -8.12 -4.78 1.19
C THR A 85 -8.40 -3.53 2.01
N ASP A 86 -8.12 -2.34 1.47
CA ASP A 86 -8.43 -1.07 2.14
C ASP A 86 -9.93 -0.91 2.40
N VAL A 87 -10.77 -1.28 1.43
CA VAL A 87 -12.24 -1.22 1.54
C VAL A 87 -12.75 -2.20 2.60
N VAL A 88 -12.24 -3.42 2.61
CA VAL A 88 -12.58 -4.43 3.64
C VAL A 88 -12.16 -3.92 5.01
N TRP A 89 -10.96 -3.36 5.13
CA TRP A 89 -10.47 -2.86 6.41
C TRP A 89 -11.23 -1.63 6.92
N SER A 90 -11.74 -0.78 6.01
CA SER A 90 -12.58 0.37 6.37
C SER A 90 -13.86 -0.03 7.13
N ARG A 91 -14.30 -1.28 6.99
CA ARG A 91 -15.47 -1.82 7.68
C ARG A 91 -15.16 -2.36 9.07
N SER A 92 -13.89 -2.44 9.46
CA SER A 92 -13.49 -2.88 10.79
C SER A 92 -14.11 -1.97 11.86
N PRO A 93 -14.72 -2.55 12.91
CA PRO A 93 -15.18 -1.76 14.05
C PRO A 93 -14.01 -1.18 14.86
N ALA A 94 -12.82 -1.75 14.73
CA ALA A 94 -11.62 -1.28 15.41
C ALA A 94 -11.01 -0.02 14.78
N ILE A 95 -11.42 0.36 13.56
CA ILE A 95 -11.07 1.66 12.98
C ILE A 95 -12.14 2.66 13.40
N SER A 96 -11.83 3.51 14.38
CA SER A 96 -12.81 4.38 15.05
C SER A 96 -12.55 5.87 14.84
N ARG A 97 -11.29 6.26 14.60
CA ARG A 97 -10.90 7.67 14.50
C ARG A 97 -11.67 8.36 13.38
N PRO A 98 -12.25 9.56 13.62
CA PRO A 98 -12.92 10.33 12.58
C PRO A 98 -12.02 10.52 11.35
N GLY A 99 -12.54 10.19 10.17
CA GLY A 99 -11.84 10.28 8.90
C GLY A 99 -10.97 9.07 8.52
N ALA A 100 -10.63 8.16 9.45
CA ALA A 100 -9.76 7.02 9.13
C ALA A 100 -10.39 6.06 8.10
N LYS A 101 -11.70 5.78 8.23
CA LYS A 101 -12.43 4.97 7.25
C LYS A 101 -12.47 5.62 5.87
N ALA A 102 -12.67 6.94 5.81
CA ALA A 102 -12.62 7.68 4.55
C ALA A 102 -11.22 7.64 3.93
N GLY A 103 -10.17 7.74 4.77
CA GLY A 103 -8.78 7.56 4.35
C GLY A 103 -8.54 6.19 3.69
N LEU A 104 -9.09 5.13 4.24
CA LEU A 104 -9.01 3.78 3.64
C LEU A 104 -9.77 3.69 2.30
N TRP A 105 -10.96 4.28 2.19
CA TRP A 105 -11.63 4.37 0.88
C TRP A 105 -10.81 5.12 -0.17
N LEU A 106 -10.19 6.23 0.22
CA LEU A 106 -9.31 6.99 -0.66
C LEU A 106 -8.06 6.20 -1.03
N ALA A 107 -7.48 5.43 -0.10
CA ALA A 107 -6.37 4.53 -0.36
C ALA A 107 -6.74 3.45 -1.39
N GLY A 108 -7.93 2.82 -1.27
CA GLY A 108 -8.42 1.86 -2.25
C GLY A 108 -8.60 2.48 -3.65
N ALA A 109 -9.18 3.69 -3.73
CA ALA A 109 -9.32 4.43 -4.99
C ALA A 109 -7.96 4.81 -5.60
N PHE A 110 -7.00 5.21 -4.76
CA PHE A 110 -5.63 5.50 -5.18
C PHE A 110 -4.92 4.26 -5.72
N ASN A 111 -5.02 3.12 -5.03
CA ASN A 111 -4.46 1.85 -5.48
C ASN A 111 -5.06 1.42 -6.83
N LEU A 112 -6.37 1.62 -7.05
CA LEU A 112 -7.01 1.38 -8.35
C LEU A 112 -6.43 2.27 -9.45
N ALA A 113 -6.32 3.58 -9.20
CA ALA A 113 -5.75 4.52 -10.16
C ALA A 113 -4.29 4.18 -10.51
N LEU A 114 -3.49 3.81 -9.50
CA LEU A 114 -2.10 3.44 -9.70
C LEU A 114 -1.96 2.11 -10.45
N ALA A 115 -2.80 1.12 -10.16
CA ALA A 115 -2.82 -0.15 -10.89
C ALA A 115 -3.15 0.05 -12.38
N LEU A 116 -4.18 0.85 -12.69
CA LEU A 116 -4.54 1.19 -14.07
C LEU A 116 -3.42 1.99 -14.76
N GLY A 117 -2.80 2.95 -14.04
CA GLY A 117 -1.68 3.73 -14.54
C GLY A 117 -0.46 2.89 -14.87
N ALA A 118 -0.08 1.97 -13.98
CA ALA A 118 1.03 1.04 -14.18
C ALA A 118 0.75 0.08 -15.36
N GLY A 119 -0.46 -0.46 -15.45
CA GLY A 119 -0.87 -1.28 -16.60
C GLY A 119 -0.86 -0.50 -17.93
N ALA A 120 -1.18 0.79 -17.90
CA ALA A 120 -1.06 1.65 -19.08
C ALA A 120 0.40 1.95 -19.47
N VAL A 121 1.32 2.05 -18.49
CA VAL A 121 2.77 2.15 -18.77
C VAL A 121 3.26 0.86 -19.40
N ALA A 122 2.90 -0.30 -18.83
CA ALA A 122 3.32 -1.61 -19.30
C ALA A 122 2.92 -1.87 -20.76
N ARG A 123 1.68 -1.53 -21.15
CA ARG A 123 1.19 -1.74 -22.53
C ARG A 123 1.84 -0.86 -23.60
N ARG A 124 2.56 0.20 -23.19
CA ARG A 124 3.15 1.18 -24.12
C ARG A 124 4.67 1.05 -24.23
N GLY A 125 5.29 0.21 -23.41
CA GLY A 125 6.72 -0.07 -23.42
C GLY A 125 7.07 -1.22 -24.34
#